data_AF-N0ASM9-F1
#
_entry.id   AF-N0ASM9-F1
#
_cell.length_a   1.000
_cell.length_b   1.000
_cell.length_c   1.000
_cell.angle_alpha   90.00
_cell.angle_beta   90.00
_cell.angle_gamma   90.00
#
_symmetry.space_group_name_H-M   'P 1'
#
loop_
_entity.id
_entity.type
_entity.pdbx_description
1 polymer ?
#
loop_
_entity_poly.entity_id
_entity_poly.type
_entity_poly.pdbx_seq_one_letter_code
_entity_poly.pdbx_strand_id
1 'polypeptide(L)'
;MHDHVKSLLSAYVDDELDSEETSIIDHHVALCEECKHELDHLMFMKKEIMALFHFVEAPDEQFEQSVMKEIADLSWKKRNVFRPLLLGSTFAIAFIFGVVFLKMGHFLFIGMKLATAFVKMALSVVHALVAISSSIPSIFGVFIITSLIIIAISGWSIRYLLETNTTG
;
A
#
# COMPACT_ATOMS: atom_id res chain seq x y z
N MET A 1 41.39 -2.89 33.27
CA MET A 1 41.35 -3.84 32.14
C MET A 1 41.57 -5.27 32.61
N HIS A 2 42.56 -5.53 33.47
CA HIS A 2 42.82 -6.84 34.07
C HIS A 2 41.58 -7.49 34.74
N ASP A 3 40.80 -6.74 35.53
CA ASP A 3 39.58 -7.29 36.19
C ASP A 3 38.47 -7.67 35.21
N HIS A 4 38.38 -6.95 34.07
CA HIS A 4 37.40 -7.25 33.03
C HIS A 4 37.78 -8.53 32.28
N VAL A 5 39.06 -8.72 31.98
CA VAL A 5 39.56 -9.95 31.36
C VAL A 5 39.32 -11.16 32.27
N LYS A 6 39.58 -11.06 33.58
CA LYS A 6 39.30 -12.16 34.52
C LYS A 6 37.84 -12.61 34.51
N SER A 7 36.89 -11.67 34.41
CA SER A 7 35.47 -12.01 34.33
C SER A 7 35.07 -12.75 33.03
N LEU A 8 35.86 -12.64 31.97
CA LEU A 8 35.59 -13.24 30.67
C LEU A 8 36.29 -14.60 30.47
N LEU A 9 37.22 -15.00 31.34
CA LEU A 9 37.95 -16.28 31.21
C LEU A 9 37.02 -17.50 31.28
N SER A 10 35.93 -17.45 32.07
CA SER A 10 34.96 -18.55 32.12
C SER A 10 34.21 -18.70 30.79
N ALA A 11 33.72 -17.58 30.23
CA ALA A 11 33.03 -17.59 28.95
C ALA A 11 33.96 -17.99 27.79
N TYR A 12 35.25 -17.63 27.87
CA TYR A 12 36.28 -18.11 26.94
C TYR A 12 36.41 -19.63 27.00
N VAL A 13 36.41 -20.23 28.20
CA VAL A 13 36.51 -21.69 28.37
C VAL A 13 35.28 -22.42 27.83
N ASP A 14 34.11 -21.79 27.84
CA ASP A 14 32.84 -22.35 27.36
C ASP A 14 32.52 -22.05 25.88
N ASP A 15 33.46 -21.41 25.15
CA ASP A 15 33.30 -20.98 23.75
C ASP A 15 32.11 -20.01 23.54
N GLU A 16 31.80 -19.17 24.54
CA GLU A 16 30.67 -18.24 24.52
C GLU A 16 31.04 -16.80 24.11
N LEU A 17 32.32 -16.52 23.85
CA LEU A 17 32.78 -15.19 23.44
C LEU A 17 32.68 -14.96 21.94
N ASP A 18 32.50 -13.70 21.55
CA ASP A 18 32.63 -13.33 20.13
C ASP A 18 34.10 -13.28 19.67
N SER A 19 34.31 -13.10 18.36
CA SER A 19 35.64 -13.11 17.76
C SER A 19 36.54 -11.94 18.22
N GLU A 20 35.95 -10.80 18.57
CA GLU A 20 36.70 -9.62 19.04
C GLU A 20 37.16 -9.83 20.48
N GLU A 21 36.25 -10.29 21.34
CA GLU A 21 36.53 -10.64 22.74
C GLU A 21 37.57 -11.76 22.85
N THR A 22 37.46 -12.80 22.03
CA THR A 22 38.43 -13.91 21.98
C THR A 22 39.84 -13.40 21.71
N SER A 23 40.01 -12.51 20.71
CA SER A 23 41.30 -11.91 20.35
C SER A 23 41.91 -11.07 21.50
N ILE A 24 41.05 -10.34 22.23
CA ILE A 24 41.47 -9.54 23.39
C ILE A 24 42.00 -10.44 24.51
N ILE A 25 41.31 -11.56 24.79
CA ILE A 25 41.72 -12.53 25.81
C ILE A 25 43.02 -13.21 25.40
N ASP A 26 43.14 -13.68 24.17
CA ASP A 26 44.35 -14.33 23.65
C ASP A 26 45.58 -13.42 23.79
N HIS A 27 45.44 -12.15 23.42
CA HIS A 27 46.51 -11.17 23.55
C HIS A 27 46.86 -10.89 25.03
N HIS A 28 45.85 -10.78 25.91
CA HIS A 28 46.09 -10.50 27.33
C HIS A 28 46.75 -11.68 28.05
N VAL A 29 46.30 -12.91 27.80
CA VAL A 29 46.86 -14.14 28.40
C VAL A 29 48.30 -14.37 27.93
N ALA A 30 48.66 -13.98 26.71
CA ALA A 30 50.04 -14.02 26.23
C ALA A 30 51.00 -13.09 27.00
N LEU A 31 50.47 -12.03 27.62
CA LEU A 31 51.26 -11.00 28.32
C LEU A 31 51.13 -11.06 29.85
N CYS A 32 50.14 -11.79 30.38
CA CYS A 32 49.80 -11.83 31.80
C CYS A 32 49.82 -13.25 32.35
N GLU A 33 50.91 -13.62 33.04
CA GLU A 33 51.09 -14.95 33.64
C GLU A 33 50.01 -15.32 34.68
N GLU A 34 49.47 -14.34 35.41
CA GLU A 34 48.40 -14.58 36.38
C GLU A 34 47.10 -15.05 35.69
N CYS A 35 46.67 -14.35 34.64
CA CYS A 35 45.48 -14.72 33.87
C CYS A 35 45.68 -16.03 33.10
N LYS A 36 46.92 -16.33 32.68
CA LYS A 36 47.26 -17.61 32.07
C LYS A 36 47.11 -18.77 33.06
N HIS A 37 47.64 -18.62 34.27
CA HIS A 37 47.50 -19.64 35.31
C HIS A 37 46.03 -19.86 35.71
N GLU A 38 45.24 -18.79 35.75
CA GLU A 38 43.80 -18.88 36.02
C GLU A 38 43.05 -19.60 34.89
N LEU A 39 43.37 -19.30 33.62
CA LEU A 39 42.83 -20.01 32.47
C LEU A 39 43.19 -21.50 32.48
N ASP A 40 44.46 -21.84 32.73
CA ASP A 40 44.94 -23.21 32.83
C ASP A 40 44.19 -24.00 33.92
N HIS A 41 43.89 -23.34 35.06
CA HIS A 41 43.12 -23.93 36.14
C HIS A 41 41.67 -24.21 35.73
N LEU A 42 41.00 -23.27 35.04
CA LEU A 42 39.65 -23.46 34.54
C LEU A 42 39.57 -24.59 33.49
N MET A 43 40.53 -24.63 32.56
CA MET A 43 40.62 -25.71 31.56
C MET A 43 40.88 -27.07 32.22
N PHE A 44 41.72 -27.12 33.26
CA PHE A 44 41.95 -28.32 34.05
C PHE A 44 40.66 -28.80 34.72
N MET A 45 39.91 -27.90 35.36
CA MET A 45 38.62 -28.24 35.97
C MET A 45 37.61 -28.77 34.95
N LYS A 46 37.48 -28.11 33.77
CA LYS A 46 36.62 -28.57 32.67
C LYS A 46 36.99 -30.00 32.25
N LYS A 47 38.28 -30.28 32.13
CA LYS A 47 38.78 -31.62 31.76
C LYS A 47 38.47 -32.68 32.82
N GLU A 48 38.68 -32.38 34.09
CA GLU A 48 38.36 -33.30 35.20
C GLU A 48 36.85 -33.60 35.25
N ILE A 49 36.02 -32.57 35.11
CA ILE A 49 34.56 -32.72 35.05
C ILE A 49 34.16 -33.58 33.86
N MET A 50 34.70 -33.34 32.66
CA MET A 50 34.42 -34.18 31.48
C MET A 50 34.88 -35.63 31.66
N ALA A 51 35.99 -35.87 32.35
CA ALA A 51 36.45 -37.22 32.67
C ALA A 51 35.45 -37.95 33.59
N LEU A 52 34.81 -37.25 34.53
CA LEU A 52 33.73 -37.80 35.36
C LEU A 52 32.46 -38.09 34.55
N PHE A 53 32.14 -37.28 33.56
CA PHE A 53 30.96 -37.47 32.71
C PHE A 53 31.06 -38.66 31.76
N HIS A 54 32.26 -39.20 31.50
CA HIS A 54 32.41 -40.42 30.70
C HIS A 54 31.73 -41.66 31.34
N PHE A 55 31.40 -41.60 32.63
CA PHE A 55 30.65 -42.66 33.33
C PHE A 55 29.13 -42.48 33.27
N VAL A 56 28.64 -41.39 32.68
CA VAL A 56 27.21 -41.15 32.48
C VAL A 56 26.81 -41.80 31.17
N GLU A 57 26.21 -42.98 31.27
CA GLU A 57 25.63 -43.68 30.13
C GLU A 57 24.48 -42.84 29.57
N ALA A 58 24.45 -42.67 28.24
CA ALA A 58 23.37 -41.94 27.59
C ALA A 58 22.02 -42.60 27.93
N PRO A 59 20.93 -41.82 28.04
CA PRO A 59 19.60 -42.37 28.22
C PRO A 59 19.28 -43.44 27.17
N ASP A 60 18.42 -44.39 27.53
CA ASP A 60 18.03 -45.47 26.63
C ASP A 60 17.33 -44.96 25.35
N GLU A 61 17.23 -45.83 24.33
CA GLU A 61 16.52 -45.50 23.08
C GLU A 61 15.06 -45.09 23.32
N GLN A 62 14.46 -45.47 24.45
CA GLN A 62 13.10 -45.09 24.82
C GLN A 62 13.01 -43.61 25.18
N PHE A 63 14.04 -43.04 25.79
CA PHE A 63 14.13 -41.61 26.04
C PHE A 63 14.15 -40.81 24.74
N GLU A 64 14.96 -41.21 23.76
CA GLU A 64 15.01 -40.55 22.44
C GLU A 64 13.63 -40.57 21.77
N GLN A 65 12.98 -41.73 21.74
CA GLN A 65 11.64 -41.87 21.15
C GLN A 65 10.59 -41.02 21.88
N SER A 66 10.68 -40.91 23.21
CA SER A 66 9.78 -40.09 24.02
C SER A 66 9.95 -38.60 23.74
N VAL A 67 11.20 -38.14 23.62
CA VAL A 67 11.51 -36.76 23.25
C VAL A 67 11.03 -36.44 21.84
N MET A 68 11.30 -37.32 20.88
CA MET A 68 10.90 -37.12 19.49
C MET A 68 9.38 -37.10 19.32
N LYS A 69 8.66 -37.90 20.10
CA LYS A 69 7.19 -37.89 20.13
C LYS A 69 6.65 -36.57 20.69
N GLU A 70 7.20 -36.07 21.79
CA GLU A 70 6.76 -34.81 22.39
C GLU A 70 7.00 -33.63 21.44
N ILE A 71 8.16 -33.59 20.77
CA ILE A 71 8.47 -32.57 19.75
C ILE A 71 7.47 -32.65 18.59
N ALA A 72 7.15 -33.86 18.12
CA ALA A 72 6.19 -34.07 17.05
C ALA A 72 4.78 -33.58 17.44
N ASP A 73 4.32 -33.88 18.66
CA ASP A 73 3.01 -33.47 19.18
C ASP A 73 2.90 -31.94 19.31
N LEU A 74 3.95 -31.26 19.80
CA LEU A 74 4.01 -29.80 19.84
C LEU A 74 3.90 -29.19 18.44
N SER A 75 4.57 -29.79 17.46
CA SER A 75 4.52 -29.35 16.06
C SER A 75 3.14 -29.55 15.42
N TRP A 76 2.45 -30.63 15.78
CA TRP A 76 1.12 -30.97 15.25
C TRP A 76 0.04 -30.08 15.84
N LYS A 77 0.07 -29.84 17.16
CA LYS A 77 -0.86 -28.95 17.86
C LYS A 77 -0.79 -27.53 17.32
N LYS A 78 0.40 -27.00 17.06
CA LYS A 78 0.60 -25.67 16.45
C LYS A 78 0.01 -25.58 15.03
N ARG A 79 0.12 -26.65 14.24
CA ARG A 79 -0.36 -26.73 12.86
C ARG A 79 -1.88 -26.86 12.76
N ASN A 80 -2.49 -27.60 13.69
CA ASN A 80 -3.92 -27.90 13.65
C ASN A 80 -4.79 -26.77 14.21
N VAL A 81 -4.24 -25.90 15.08
CA VAL A 81 -4.95 -24.68 15.55
C VAL A 81 -4.98 -23.58 14.49
N PHE A 82 -3.94 -23.48 13.64
CA PHE A 82 -3.87 -22.44 12.60
C PHE A 82 -4.78 -22.69 11.38
N ARG A 83 -5.07 -23.96 11.04
CA ARG A 83 -5.92 -24.30 9.88
C ARG A 83 -7.38 -23.82 9.97
N PRO A 84 -8.13 -24.08 11.06
CA PRO A 84 -9.52 -23.61 11.16
C PRO A 84 -9.61 -22.09 11.33
N LEU A 85 -8.59 -21.46 11.94
CA LEU A 85 -8.52 -20.00 12.08
C LEU A 85 -8.30 -19.31 10.72
N LEU A 86 -7.41 -19.86 9.89
CA LEU A 86 -7.20 -19.37 8.52
C LEU A 86 -8.45 -19.56 7.65
N LEU A 87 -9.13 -20.71 7.76
CA LEU A 87 -10.37 -20.96 7.01
C LEU A 87 -11.52 -20.03 7.45
N GLY A 88 -11.66 -19.76 8.76
CA GLY A 88 -12.66 -18.81 9.25
C GLY A 88 -12.39 -17.38 8.79
N SER A 89 -11.11 -16.98 8.77
CA SER A 89 -10.67 -15.66 8.34
C SER A 89 -10.97 -15.40 6.85
N THR A 90 -10.74 -16.38 5.97
CA THR A 90 -11.02 -16.21 4.53
C THR A 90 -12.51 -16.00 4.24
N PHE A 91 -13.40 -16.72 4.93
CA PHE A 91 -14.85 -16.52 4.80
C PHE A 91 -15.29 -15.15 5.29
N ALA A 92 -14.74 -14.68 6.42
CA ALA A 92 -15.06 -13.34 6.94
C ALA A 92 -14.61 -12.23 5.97
N ILE A 93 -13.41 -12.35 5.41
CA ILE A 93 -12.89 -11.38 4.43
C ILE A 93 -13.75 -11.37 3.16
N ALA A 94 -14.08 -12.55 2.61
CA ALA A 94 -14.92 -12.67 1.43
C ALA A 94 -16.32 -12.07 1.67
N PHE A 95 -16.89 -12.28 2.86
CA PHE A 95 -18.17 -11.70 3.23
C PHE A 95 -18.14 -10.17 3.29
N ILE A 96 -17.12 -9.59 3.95
CA ILE A 96 -16.94 -8.13 4.00
C ILE A 96 -16.79 -7.56 2.59
N PHE A 97 -15.99 -8.20 1.74
CA PHE A 97 -15.78 -7.76 0.37
C PHE A 97 -17.08 -7.79 -0.44
N GLY A 98 -17.90 -8.83 -0.27
CA GLY A 98 -19.23 -8.93 -0.89
C GLY A 98 -20.16 -7.79 -0.46
N VAL A 99 -20.20 -7.46 0.84
CA VAL A 99 -21.01 -6.34 1.36
C VAL A 99 -20.54 -5.00 0.80
N VAL A 100 -19.23 -4.76 0.76
CA VAL A 100 -18.65 -3.54 0.18
C VAL A 100 -18.98 -3.43 -1.31
N PHE A 101 -18.86 -4.52 -2.06
CA PHE A 101 -19.17 -4.56 -3.49
C PHE A 101 -20.64 -4.22 -3.77
N LEU A 102 -21.57 -4.77 -2.98
CA LEU A 102 -23.00 -4.47 -3.09
C LEU A 102 -23.29 -2.98 -2.81
N LYS A 103 -22.63 -2.37 -1.83
CA LYS A 103 -22.77 -0.93 -1.54
C LYS A 103 -22.14 -0.05 -2.63
N MET A 104 -21.02 -0.49 -3.21
CA MET A 104 -20.35 0.21 -4.30
C MET A 104 -21.24 0.33 -5.54
N GLY A 105 -22.01 -0.73 -5.86
CA GLY A 105 -22.94 -0.72 -7.00
C GLY A 105 -23.97 0.40 -6.93
N HIS A 106 -24.52 0.67 -5.74
CA HIS A 106 -25.46 1.78 -5.53
C HIS A 106 -24.80 3.15 -5.76
N PHE A 107 -23.54 3.30 -5.34
CA PHE A 107 -22.79 4.53 -5.53
C PHE A 107 -22.48 4.78 -7.01
N LEU A 108 -22.07 3.74 -7.75
CA LEU A 108 -21.85 3.81 -9.20
C LEU A 108 -23.14 4.16 -9.96
N PHE A 109 -24.28 3.59 -9.55
CA PHE A 109 -25.58 3.92 -10.16
C PHE A 109 -25.95 5.40 -9.98
N ILE A 110 -25.75 5.96 -8.79
CA ILE A 110 -25.95 7.39 -8.53
C ILE A 110 -25.01 8.23 -9.39
N GLY A 111 -23.72 7.88 -9.45
CA GLY A 111 -22.73 8.58 -10.27
C GLY A 111 -23.09 8.59 -11.76
N MET A 112 -23.53 7.46 -12.30
CA MET A 112 -23.97 7.34 -13.69
C MET A 112 -25.23 8.19 -13.96
N LYS A 113 -26.18 8.22 -13.03
CA LYS A 113 -27.37 9.08 -13.15
C LYS A 113 -27.01 10.57 -13.15
N LEU A 114 -26.05 10.97 -12.33
CA LEU A 114 -25.54 12.34 -12.31
C LEU A 114 -24.85 12.69 -13.65
N ALA A 115 -23.98 11.81 -14.14
CA ALA A 115 -23.27 12.00 -15.41
C ALA A 115 -24.23 12.15 -16.59
N THR A 116 -25.26 11.29 -16.67
CA THR A 116 -26.28 11.39 -17.73
C THR A 116 -27.10 12.68 -17.64
N ALA A 117 -27.35 13.22 -16.45
CA ALA A 117 -27.99 14.52 -16.28
C ALA A 117 -27.12 15.66 -16.83
N PHE A 118 -25.81 15.65 -16.55
CA PHE A 118 -24.86 16.63 -17.10
C PHE A 118 -24.78 16.56 -18.63
N VAL A 119 -24.70 15.36 -19.19
CA VAL A 119 -24.70 15.17 -20.66
C VAL A 119 -25.98 15.74 -21.28
N LYS A 120 -27.14 15.50 -20.68
CA LYS A 120 -28.41 16.07 -21.15
C LYS A 120 -28.43 17.60 -21.08
N MET A 121 -27.95 18.19 -19.99
CA MET A 121 -27.85 19.65 -19.87
C MET A 121 -26.91 20.23 -20.93
N ALA A 122 -25.74 19.63 -21.12
CA ALA A 122 -24.78 20.06 -22.14
C ALA A 122 -25.39 19.98 -23.56
N LEU A 123 -26.06 18.88 -23.87
CA LEU A 123 -26.74 18.70 -25.16
C LEU A 123 -27.85 19.74 -25.36
N SER A 124 -28.62 20.05 -24.32
CA SER A 124 -29.65 21.10 -24.36
C SER A 124 -29.05 22.48 -24.63
N VAL A 125 -27.91 22.81 -24.02
CA VAL A 125 -27.21 24.08 -24.27
C VAL A 125 -26.70 24.13 -25.70
N VAL A 126 -26.10 23.05 -26.20
CA VAL A 126 -25.66 22.97 -27.61
C VAL A 126 -26.83 23.16 -28.55
N HIS A 127 -27.97 22.50 -28.32
CA HIS A 127 -29.18 22.70 -29.13
C HIS A 127 -29.67 24.14 -29.10
N ALA A 128 -29.69 24.79 -27.93
CA ALA A 128 -30.08 26.18 -27.80
C ALA A 128 -29.14 27.11 -28.58
N LEU A 129 -27.82 26.90 -28.48
CA LEU A 129 -26.82 27.68 -29.22
C LEU A 129 -26.95 27.49 -30.73
N VAL A 130 -27.17 26.25 -31.19
CA VAL A 130 -27.40 25.95 -32.61
C VAL A 130 -28.67 26.63 -33.11
N ALA A 131 -29.76 26.61 -32.33
CA ALA A 131 -31.03 27.26 -32.70
C ALA A 131 -30.92 28.79 -32.76
N ILE A 132 -30.16 29.39 -31.83
CA ILE A 132 -29.88 30.84 -31.86
C ILE A 132 -29.04 31.18 -33.09
N SER A 133 -27.98 30.40 -33.35
CA SER A 133 -27.09 30.59 -34.49
C SER A 133 -27.85 30.47 -35.82
N SER A 134 -28.74 29.48 -35.95
CA SER A 134 -29.56 29.29 -37.15
C SER A 134 -30.64 30.36 -37.34
N SER A 135 -30.99 31.10 -36.30
CA SER A 135 -31.95 32.22 -36.39
C SER A 135 -31.33 33.51 -36.92
N ILE A 136 -30.00 33.65 -36.85
CA ILE A 136 -29.28 34.86 -37.31
C ILE A 136 -29.54 35.19 -38.79
N PRO A 137 -29.44 34.24 -39.74
CA PRO A 137 -29.72 34.53 -41.15
C PRO A 137 -31.16 35.02 -41.42
N SER A 138 -32.14 34.53 -40.65
CA SER A 138 -33.54 34.93 -40.80
C SER A 138 -33.74 36.40 -40.40
N ILE A 139 -33.10 36.83 -39.31
CA ILE A 139 -33.15 38.22 -38.84
C ILE A 139 -32.57 39.16 -39.91
N PHE A 140 -31.41 38.83 -40.50
CA PHE A 140 -30.83 39.60 -41.59
C PHE A 140 -31.75 39.69 -42.82
N GLY A 141 -32.42 38.58 -43.17
CA GLY A 141 -33.40 38.56 -44.26
C GLY A 141 -34.56 39.55 -44.04
N VAL A 142 -35.12 39.58 -42.82
CA VAL A 142 -36.18 40.53 -42.46
C VAL A 142 -35.66 41.97 -42.57
N PHE A 143 -34.49 42.28 -42.02
CA PHE A 143 -33.90 43.63 -42.09
C PHE A 143 -33.65 44.10 -43.53
N ILE A 144 -33.16 43.23 -44.41
CA ILE A 144 -32.93 43.57 -45.82
C ILE A 144 -34.26 43.87 -46.51
N ILE A 145 -35.27 43.02 -46.34
CA ILE A 145 -36.59 43.20 -46.97
C ILE A 145 -37.24 44.50 -46.48
N THR A 146 -37.25 44.75 -45.17
CA THR A 146 -37.84 45.99 -44.63
C THR A 146 -37.10 47.23 -45.11
N SER A 147 -35.77 47.17 -45.21
CA SER A 147 -34.96 48.29 -45.73
C SER A 147 -35.26 48.59 -47.20
N LEU A 148 -35.40 47.55 -48.03
CA LEU A 148 -35.78 47.71 -49.44
C LEU A 148 -37.17 48.35 -49.58
N ILE A 149 -38.14 47.94 -48.75
CA ILE A 149 -39.48 48.53 -48.74
C ILE A 149 -39.40 50.02 -48.39
N ILE A 150 -38.63 50.39 -47.35
CA ILE A 150 -38.46 51.79 -46.94
C ILE A 150 -37.83 52.62 -48.06
N ILE A 151 -36.78 52.09 -48.72
CA ILE A 151 -36.13 52.77 -49.86
C ILE A 151 -37.10 52.95 -51.02
N ALA A 152 -37.90 51.93 -51.34
CA ALA A 152 -38.88 52.00 -52.42
C ALA A 152 -39.96 53.05 -52.13
N ILE A 153 -40.51 53.07 -50.91
CA ILE A 153 -41.52 54.06 -50.48
C ILE A 153 -40.91 55.47 -50.50
N SER A 154 -39.69 55.63 -49.95
CA SER A 154 -39.00 56.92 -49.91
C SER A 154 -38.71 57.43 -51.33
N GLY A 155 -38.22 56.56 -52.22
CA GLY A 155 -37.96 56.90 -53.61
C GLY A 155 -39.23 57.26 -54.39
N TRP A 156 -40.32 56.51 -54.17
CA TRP A 156 -41.63 56.82 -54.75
C TRP A 156 -42.17 58.16 -54.25
N SER A 157 -42.08 58.42 -52.95
CA SER A 157 -42.50 59.67 -52.32
C SER A 157 -41.73 60.88 -52.87
N ILE A 158 -40.42 60.75 -53.08
CA ILE A 158 -39.58 61.82 -53.66
C ILE A 158 -39.99 62.08 -55.12
N ARG A 159 -40.16 61.01 -55.93
CA ARG A 159 -40.61 61.16 -57.32
C ARG A 159 -41.96 61.85 -57.41
N TYR A 160 -42.91 61.42 -56.57
CA TYR A 160 -44.23 62.02 -56.49
C TYR A 160 -44.16 63.52 -56.17
N LEU A 161 -43.36 63.92 -55.18
CA LEU A 161 -43.16 65.33 -54.83
C LEU A 161 -42.49 66.14 -55.95
N LEU A 162 -41.57 65.55 -56.71
CA LEU A 162 -40.91 66.23 -57.83
C LEU A 162 -41.86 66.45 -59.02
N GLU A 163 -42.73 65.48 -59.33
CA GLU A 163 -43.73 65.60 -60.40
C GLU A 163 -44.80 66.65 -60.07
N THR A 164 -45.26 66.70 -58.82
CA THR A 164 -46.30 67.65 -58.40
C THR A 164 -45.80 69.10 -58.33
N ASN A 165 -44.50 69.33 -58.11
CA ASN A 165 -43.93 70.68 -57.99
C ASN A 165 -43.39 71.27 -59.32
N THR A 166 -43.20 70.44 -60.36
CA THR A 166 -42.70 70.90 -61.67
C THR A 166 -43.81 71.28 -62.65
N THR A 167 -45.09 71.10 -62.28
CA THR A 167 -46.28 71.44 -63.08
C THR A 167 -47.02 72.69 -62.57
N GLY A 168 -46.42 73.46 -61.66
CA GLY A 168 -46.92 74.75 -61.16
C GLY A 168 -46.14 75.94 -61.73
#